data_AF-A0A8J9VEE5-F1
#
_entry.id   AF-A0A8J9VEE5-F1
#
_cell.length_a   1.000
_cell.length_b   1.000
_cell.length_c   1.000
_cell.angle_alpha   90.00
_cell.angle_beta   90.00
_cell.angle_gamma   90.00
#
_symmetry.space_group_name_H-M   'P 1'
#
loop_
_entity.id
_entity.type
_entity.pdbx_description
1 polymer ?
#
loop_
_entity_poly.entity_id
_entity_poly.type
_entity_poly.pdbx_seq_one_letter_code
_entity_poly.pdbx_strand_id
1 'polypeptide(L)'
;MADQYGISESQYKLIQMQAARRAEMRREFLKQRTNPWKNASEAGYVFDEAHQRFISMKVTQFDHFKPNRRTTLFGMCAIVLPMLTYGYLIKNDRDGREAKIRSGELRYKDRLFKLC
;
A
#
# COMPACT_ATOMS: atom_id res chain seq x y z
N MET A 1 37.83 10.66 -18.39
CA MET A 1 36.62 10.17 -19.10
C MET A 1 35.32 10.63 -18.46
N ALA A 2 35.24 10.76 -17.12
CA ALA A 2 34.03 11.25 -16.44
C ALA A 2 33.72 12.73 -16.74
N ASP A 3 34.76 13.59 -16.77
CA ASP A 3 34.62 15.03 -17.01
C ASP A 3 34.07 15.36 -18.41
N GLN A 4 34.28 14.47 -19.39
CA GLN A 4 33.77 14.63 -20.76
C GLN A 4 32.24 14.56 -20.83
N TYR A 5 31.59 13.95 -19.83
CA TYR A 5 30.13 13.83 -19.73
C TYR A 5 29.55 14.75 -18.64
N GLY A 6 30.36 15.66 -18.07
CA GLY A 6 29.93 16.57 -17.00
C GLY A 6 29.64 15.86 -15.67
N ILE A 7 30.18 14.66 -15.46
CA ILE A 7 29.96 13.85 -14.26
C ILE A 7 31.21 13.91 -13.38
N SER A 8 31.02 14.14 -12.09
CA SER A 8 32.14 14.07 -11.13
C SER A 8 32.73 12.66 -11.05
N GLU A 9 34.04 12.55 -10.80
CA GLU A 9 34.73 11.25 -10.75
C GLU A 9 34.12 10.31 -9.69
N SER A 10 33.62 10.86 -8.58
CA SER A 10 32.94 10.10 -7.52
C SER A 10 31.63 9.49 -8.00
N GLN A 11 30.80 10.26 -8.69
CA GLN A 11 29.54 9.77 -9.29
C GLN A 11 29.83 8.70 -10.36
N TYR A 12 30.88 8.89 -11.17
CA TYR A 12 31.28 7.91 -12.17
C TYR A 12 31.66 6.56 -11.53
N LYS A 13 32.41 6.58 -10.42
CA LYS A 13 32.73 5.37 -9.64
C LYS A 13 31.47 4.70 -9.08
N LEU A 14 30.53 5.48 -8.55
CA LEU A 14 29.25 4.93 -8.05
C LEU A 14 28.44 4.25 -9.16
N ILE A 15 28.36 4.85 -10.35
CA ILE A 15 27.66 4.27 -11.50
C ILE A 15 28.30 2.96 -11.92
N GLN A 16 29.63 2.90 -11.97
CA GLN A 16 30.35 1.66 -12.27
C GLN A 16 30.07 0.57 -11.24
N MET A 17 30.09 0.89 -9.94
CA MET A 17 29.77 -0.07 -8.88
C MET A 17 28.33 -0.59 -8.98
N GLN A 18 27.36 0.28 -9.30
CA GLN A 18 25.97 -0.13 -9.51
C GLN A 18 25.82 -1.02 -10.75
N ALA A 19 26.50 -0.68 -11.84
CA ALA A 19 26.49 -1.47 -13.07
C ALA A 19 27.11 -2.86 -12.84
N ALA A 20 28.23 -2.94 -12.12
CA ALA A 20 28.88 -4.20 -11.75
C ALA A 20 27.95 -5.08 -10.91
N ARG A 21 27.31 -4.52 -9.87
CA ARG A 21 26.34 -5.24 -9.03
C ARG A 21 25.14 -5.76 -9.83
N ARG A 22 24.61 -4.94 -10.75
CA ARG A 22 23.49 -5.37 -11.63
C ARG A 22 23.91 -6.50 -12.56
N ALA A 23 25.12 -6.42 -13.14
CA ALA A 23 25.64 -7.45 -14.02
C ALA A 23 25.85 -8.79 -13.28
N GLU A 24 26.31 -8.74 -12.03
CA GLU A 24 26.46 -9.90 -11.16
C GLU A 24 25.11 -10.58 -10.88
N MET A 25 24.13 -9.84 -10.35
CA MET A 25 22.79 -10.38 -10.07
C MET A 25 22.13 -10.95 -11.33
N ARG A 26 22.31 -10.30 -12.49
CA ARG A 26 21.78 -10.80 -13.77
C ARG A 26 22.47 -12.11 -14.19
N ARG A 27 23.78 -12.23 -13.97
CA ARG A 27 24.54 -13.45 -14.29
C ARG A 27 24.04 -14.62 -13.46
N GLU A 28 23.81 -14.42 -12.17
CA GLU A 28 23.26 -15.43 -11.27
C GLU A 28 21.86 -15.87 -11.69
N PHE A 29 20.97 -14.90 -11.94
CA PHE A 29 19.62 -15.18 -12.40
C PHE A 29 19.59 -15.96 -13.71
N LEU A 30 20.40 -15.55 -14.71
CA LEU A 30 20.49 -16.26 -15.98
C LEU A 30 20.99 -17.68 -15.79
N LYS A 31 22.05 -17.89 -14.97
CA LYS A 31 22.58 -19.23 -14.66
C LYS A 31 21.51 -20.16 -14.08
N GLN A 32 20.68 -19.64 -13.17
CA GLN A 32 19.61 -20.42 -12.55
C GLN A 32 18.47 -20.69 -13.53
N ARG A 33 18.06 -19.67 -14.30
CA ARG A 33 16.94 -19.76 -15.24
C ARG A 33 17.22 -20.69 -16.41
N THR A 34 18.44 -20.67 -16.95
CA THR A 34 18.81 -21.48 -18.12
C THR A 34 19.15 -22.93 -17.77
N ASN A 35 19.19 -23.31 -16.48
CA ASN A 35 19.49 -24.68 -16.08
C ASN A 35 18.26 -25.60 -16.30
N PRO A 36 18.34 -26.57 -17.23
CA PRO A 36 17.19 -27.42 -17.57
C PRO A 36 16.81 -28.41 -16.46
N TRP A 37 17.77 -28.87 -15.65
CA TRP A 37 17.51 -29.83 -14.58
C TRP A 37 16.77 -29.21 -13.39
N LYS A 38 17.07 -27.95 -13.06
CA LYS A 38 16.38 -27.23 -11.96
C LYS A 38 14.91 -26.93 -12.29
N ASN A 39 14.62 -26.59 -13.54
CA ASN A 39 13.26 -26.30 -13.98
C ASN A 39 12.38 -27.56 -14.10
N ALA A 40 12.99 -28.75 -14.10
CA ALA A 40 12.29 -30.03 -14.20
C ALA A 40 11.99 -30.68 -12.83
N SER A 41 12.73 -30.33 -11.77
CA SER A 41 12.61 -30.96 -10.44
C SER A 41 11.69 -30.23 -9.46
N GLU A 42 11.53 -28.91 -9.57
CA GLU A 42 10.68 -28.08 -8.71
C GLU A 42 9.83 -27.11 -9.54
N ALA A 43 8.77 -26.57 -8.93
CA ALA A 43 7.86 -25.61 -9.56
C ALA A 43 8.66 -24.53 -10.33
N GLY A 44 8.40 -24.39 -11.63
CA GLY A 44 9.28 -23.75 -12.63
C GLY A 44 9.53 -22.24 -12.50
N TYR A 45 9.72 -21.72 -11.29
CA TYR A 45 10.10 -20.34 -11.00
C TYR A 45 11.46 -20.30 -10.30
N VAL A 46 12.22 -19.23 -10.56
CA VAL A 46 13.49 -18.96 -9.88
C VAL A 46 13.20 -18.20 -8.59
N PHE A 47 13.66 -18.73 -7.46
CA PHE A 47 13.50 -18.08 -6.16
C PHE A 47 14.39 -16.83 -6.07
N ASP A 48 13.79 -15.70 -5.70
CA ASP A 48 14.50 -14.43 -5.47
C ASP A 48 14.48 -14.09 -3.97
N GLU A 49 15.66 -14.15 -3.36
CA GLU A 49 15.84 -13.79 -1.95
C GLU A 49 15.49 -12.32 -1.67
N ALA A 50 15.75 -11.41 -2.61
CA ALA A 50 15.45 -10.00 -2.42
C ALA A 50 13.93 -9.77 -2.38
N HIS A 51 13.19 -10.49 -3.22
CA HIS A 51 11.74 -10.48 -3.21
C HIS A 51 11.18 -11.05 -1.91
N GLN A 52 11.71 -12.18 -1.45
CA GLN A 52 11.30 -12.77 -0.17
C GLN A 52 11.56 -11.80 0.99
N ARG A 53 12.74 -11.19 1.08
CA ARG A 53 13.07 -10.19 2.12
C ARG A 53 12.11 -9.01 2.09
N PHE A 54 11.73 -8.53 0.91
CA PHE A 54 10.74 -7.46 0.78
C PHE A 54 9.37 -7.87 1.34
N ILE A 55 8.89 -9.07 1.00
CA ILE A 55 7.64 -9.60 1.54
C ILE A 55 7.72 -9.78 3.05
N SER A 56 8.80 -10.38 3.55
CA SER A 56 9.02 -10.54 4.99
C SER A 56 8.96 -9.21 5.73
N MET A 57 9.60 -8.16 5.18
CA MET A 57 9.53 -6.81 5.76
C MET A 57 8.13 -6.18 5.72
N LYS A 58 7.26 -6.58 4.77
CA LYS A 58 5.85 -6.15 4.75
C LYS A 58 5.04 -6.84 5.83
N VAL A 59 5.31 -8.12 6.09
CA VAL A 59 4.62 -8.89 7.13
C VAL A 59 5.03 -8.42 8.52
N THR A 60 6.31 -8.12 8.74
CA THR A 60 6.85 -7.66 10.04
C THR A 60 6.70 -6.15 10.27
N GLN A 61 5.86 -5.46 9.50
CA GLN A 61 5.66 -4.01 9.63
C GLN A 61 5.20 -3.59 11.03
N PHE A 62 4.38 -4.43 11.67
CA PHE A 62 3.88 -4.17 13.02
C PHE A 62 4.99 -4.27 14.07
N ASP A 63 5.90 -5.25 13.95
CA ASP A 63 7.01 -5.44 14.88
C ASP A 63 7.99 -4.26 14.87
N HIS A 64 8.11 -3.59 13.72
CA HIS A 64 8.95 -2.41 13.55
C HIS A 64 8.18 -1.08 13.71
N PHE A 65 6.89 -1.12 14.04
CA PHE A 65 6.09 0.08 14.20
C PHE A 65 6.54 0.88 15.42
N LYS A 66 6.75 2.17 15.23
CA LYS A 66 7.02 3.12 16.32
C LYS A 66 5.96 4.23 16.32
N PRO A 67 5.25 4.45 17.44
CA PRO A 67 4.28 5.52 17.54
C PRO A 67 5.00 6.88 17.43
N ASN A 68 4.52 7.73 16.54
CA ASN A 68 5.04 9.07 16.27
C ASN A 68 3.85 10.02 16.05
N ARG A 69 4.02 11.31 16.34
CA ARG A 69 2.98 12.33 16.13
C ARG A 69 2.39 12.29 14.72
N ARG A 70 3.23 12.06 13.70
CA ARG A 70 2.77 11.93 12.30
C ARG A 70 1.92 10.68 12.07
N THR A 71 2.32 9.53 12.61
CA THR A 71 1.59 8.26 12.41
C THR A 71 0.28 8.27 13.20
N THR A 72 0.28 8.84 14.40
CA THR A 72 -0.95 9.01 15.19
C THR A 72 -1.92 9.98 14.53
N LEU A 73 -1.46 11.13 14.03
CA LEU A 73 -2.33 12.08 13.31
C LEU A 73 -2.95 11.44 12.06
N PHE A 74 -2.15 10.70 11.29
CA PHE A 74 -2.66 9.95 10.14
C PHE A 74 -3.73 8.93 10.56
N GLY A 75 -3.51 8.17 11.63
CA GLY A 75 -4.49 7.22 12.16
C GLY A 75 -5.80 7.89 12.60
N MET A 76 -5.73 9.02 13.30
CA MET A 76 -6.92 9.77 13.70
C MET A 76 -7.70 10.31 12.48
N CYS A 77 -7.01 10.92 11.53
CA CYS A 77 -7.65 11.49 10.33
C CYS A 77 -8.19 10.42 9.38
N ALA A 78 -7.53 9.27 9.25
CA ALA A 78 -7.92 8.22 8.31
C ALA A 78 -9.00 7.28 8.88
N ILE A 79 -9.09 7.14 10.20
CA ILE A 79 -9.99 6.17 10.85
C ILE A 79 -11.08 6.90 11.64
N VAL A 80 -10.69 7.71 12.62
CA VAL A 80 -11.64 8.31 13.58
C VAL A 80 -12.53 9.34 12.89
N LEU A 81 -11.95 10.19 12.05
CA LEU A 81 -12.70 11.25 11.37
C LEU A 81 -13.79 10.66 10.44
N PRO A 82 -13.51 9.70 9.53
CA PRO A 82 -14.56 9.08 8.71
C PRO A 82 -15.66 8.39 9.52
N MET A 83 -15.32 7.73 10.63
CA MET A 83 -16.32 7.11 11.49
C MET A 83 -17.27 8.15 12.10
N LEU A 84 -16.73 9.26 12.61
CA LEU A 84 -17.52 10.33 13.21
C LEU A 84 -18.35 11.09 12.16
N THR A 85 -17.78 11.40 11.00
CA THR A 85 -18.49 12.10 9.93
C THR A 85 -19.64 11.26 9.39
N TYR A 86 -19.42 9.96 9.16
CA TYR A 86 -20.48 9.06 8.70
C TYR A 86 -21.60 8.94 9.73
N GLY A 87 -21.26 8.79 11.01
CA GLY A 87 -22.25 8.77 12.11
C GLY A 87 -23.08 10.05 12.18
N TYR A 88 -22.44 11.21 12.03
CA TYR A 88 -23.11 12.51 12.02
C TYR A 88 -24.05 12.68 10.83
N LEU A 89 -23.63 12.28 9.62
CA LEU A 89 -24.46 12.36 8.42
C LEU A 89 -25.72 11.50 8.55
N ILE A 90 -25.58 10.26 9.04
CA ILE A 90 -26.74 9.38 9.28
C ILE A 90 -27.67 10.00 10.32
N LYS A 91 -27.12 10.51 11.43
CA LYS A 91 -27.93 11.11 12.48
C LYS A 91 -28.74 12.29 11.94
N ASN A 92 -28.11 13.20 11.20
CA ASN A 92 -28.80 14.34 10.61
C ASN A 92 -29.90 13.93 9.62
N ASP A 93 -29.64 12.93 8.77
CA ASP A 93 -30.66 12.42 7.85
C ASP A 93 -31.85 11.82 8.61
N ARG A 94 -31.58 11.04 9.67
CA ARG A 94 -32.62 10.46 10.53
C ARG A 94 -33.44 11.52 11.24
N ASP A 95 -32.79 12.47 11.92
CA ASP A 95 -33.45 13.53 12.67
C ASP A 95 -34.29 14.43 11.74
N GLY A 96 -33.74 14.79 10.58
CA GLY A 96 -34.46 15.57 9.56
C GLY A 96 -35.65 14.83 8.97
N ARG A 97 -35.54 13.52 8.77
CA ARG A 97 -36.65 12.70 8.28
C ARG A 97 -37.73 12.53 9.35
N GLU A 98 -37.37 12.29 10.60
CA GLU A 98 -38.31 12.23 11.72
C GLU A 98 -39.07 13.55 11.90
N ALA A 99 -38.38 14.69 11.78
CA ALA A 99 -39.02 16.01 11.84
C ALA A 99 -40.10 16.17 10.76
N LYS A 100 -39.81 15.82 9.50
CA LYS A 100 -40.77 15.87 8.38
C LYS A 100 -41.96 14.92 8.56
N ILE A 101 -41.74 13.79 9.22
CA ILE A 101 -42.81 12.85 9.57
C ILE A 101 -43.74 13.46 10.63
N ARG A 102 -43.17 14.12 11.65
CA ARG A 102 -43.93 14.77 12.74
C ARG A 102 -44.66 16.03 12.28
N SER A 103 -44.08 16.83 11.38
CA SER A 103 -44.73 18.01 10.80
C SER A 103 -45.82 17.67 9.76
N GLY A 104 -45.90 16.41 9.32
CA GLY A 104 -46.86 15.96 8.31
C GLY A 104 -46.48 16.30 6.87
N GLU A 105 -45.32 16.90 6.64
CA GLU A 105 -44.80 17.20 5.29
C GLU A 105 -44.55 15.92 4.48
N LEU A 106 -44.16 14.83 5.14
CA LEU A 106 -43.92 13.55 4.48
C LEU A 106 -45.18 12.69 4.42
N ARG A 107 -45.70 12.48 3.21
CA ARG A 107 -46.87 11.61 2.96
C ARG A 107 -46.59 10.17 3.38
N TYR A 108 -47.59 9.49 3.92
CA TYR A 108 -47.46 8.12 4.43
C TYR A 108 -46.93 7.12 3.39
N LYS A 109 -47.35 7.28 2.12
CA LYS A 109 -46.91 6.43 1.00
C LYS A 109 -45.41 6.50 0.72
N ASP A 110 -44.77 7.63 1.02
CA ASP A 110 -43.37 7.94 0.70
C ASP A 110 -42.42 7.60 1.86
N ARG A 111 -42.95 7.04 2.95
CA ARG A 111 -42.16 6.53 4.08
C ARG A 111 -41.47 5.22 3.68
N LEU A 112 -40.16 5.13 3.88
CA LEU A 112 -39.37 3.91 3.61
C LEU A 112 -39.75 2.74 4.54
N PHE A 113 -40.01 3.02 5.81
CA PHE A 113 -40.43 2.03 6.80
C PHE A 113 -41.85 2.38 7.26
N LYS A 114 -42.82 1.52 6.94
CA LYS A 114 -44.25 1.76 7.15
C LYS A 114 -44.85 0.95 8.30
N LEU A 115 -44.13 -0.07 8.78
CA LEU A 115 -44.65 -1.12 9.68
C LEU A 115 -43.74 -1.38 10.89
N CYS A 116 -42.76 -0.51 11.14
CA CYS A 116 -41.85 -0.58 12.28
C CYS A 116 -41.74 0.81 12.90
#